data_AF-A0A2V9KUI7-F1
#
_entry.id   AF-A0A2V9KUI7-F1
#
_cell.length_a   1.000
_cell.length_b   1.000
_cell.length_c   1.000
_cell.angle_alpha   90.00
_cell.angle_beta   90.00
_cell.angle_gamma   90.00
#
_symmetry.space_group_name_H-M   'P 1'
#
loop_
_entity.id
_entity.type
_entity.pdbx_description
1 polymer ?
#
loop_
_entity_poly.entity_id
_entity_poly.type
_entity_poly.pdbx_seq_one_letter_code
_entity_poly.pdbx_strand_id
1 'polypeptide(L)'
;MRKRVIGTLEQYRTRAAAENAARVFRMNLLDEGPAALTTITMGDLVAHFCEHELVDRGEEGRAYSTRDHCESVLNTWVLPRWRRTSINEIRTVAVEEWLRSILRAKGTKAKIRNTMSALFNHAIRW
;
A
#
# COMPACT_ATOMS: atom_id res chain seq x y z
N MET A 1 25.60 -7.76 -6.00
CA MET A 1 24.74 -8.86 -6.51
C MET A 1 25.09 -10.15 -5.77
N ARG A 2 24.16 -10.74 -4.99
CA ARG A 2 24.37 -12.03 -4.32
C ARG A 2 23.83 -13.16 -5.22
N LYS A 3 24.66 -14.17 -5.52
CA LYS A 3 24.27 -15.39 -6.26
C LYS A 3 23.92 -16.49 -5.26
N ARG A 4 22.83 -17.25 -5.51
CA ARG A 4 22.44 -18.41 -4.68
C ARG A 4 21.92 -19.55 -5.56
N VAL A 5 22.28 -20.78 -5.21
CA VAL A 5 22.00 -22.01 -5.97
C VAL A 5 20.65 -22.58 -5.52
N ILE A 6 19.77 -22.92 -6.47
CA ILE A 6 18.36 -23.33 -6.25
C ILE A 6 18.20 -24.87 -6.19
N GLY A 7 19.24 -25.63 -6.54
CA GLY A 7 19.26 -27.10 -6.45
C GLY A 7 20.40 -27.72 -7.26
N THR A 8 20.50 -29.05 -7.21
CA THR A 8 21.50 -29.84 -7.95
C THR A 8 20.91 -30.49 -9.21
N LEU A 9 21.78 -30.95 -10.13
CA LEU A 9 21.36 -31.63 -11.37
C LEU A 9 20.59 -32.94 -11.11
N GLU A 10 20.79 -33.56 -9.95
CA GLU A 10 20.06 -34.77 -9.54
C GLU A 10 18.60 -34.46 -9.19
N GLN A 11 18.32 -33.26 -8.68
CA GLN A 11 16.98 -32.80 -8.31
C GLN A 11 16.19 -32.28 -9.52
N TYR A 12 16.86 -31.65 -10.48
CA TYR A 12 16.22 -31.09 -11.68
C TYR A 12 16.95 -31.57 -12.94
N ARG A 13 16.69 -32.84 -13.32
CA ARG A 13 17.37 -33.51 -14.45
C ARG A 13 17.12 -32.87 -15.81
N THR A 14 16.07 -32.07 -15.96
CA THR A 14 15.74 -31.38 -17.20
C THR A 14 15.78 -29.87 -17.02
N ARG A 15 16.20 -29.16 -18.08
CA ARG A 15 16.25 -27.69 -18.12
C ARG A 15 14.90 -27.06 -17.74
N ALA A 16 13.80 -27.60 -18.26
CA ALA A 16 12.45 -27.12 -17.96
C ALA A 16 12.09 -27.27 -16.47
N ALA A 17 12.50 -28.36 -15.81
CA ALA A 17 12.26 -28.57 -14.38
C ALA A 17 13.05 -27.55 -13.53
N ALA A 18 14.32 -27.28 -13.90
CA ALA A 18 15.15 -26.29 -13.24
C ALA A 18 14.60 -24.86 -13.42
N GLU A 19 14.14 -24.53 -14.63
CA GLU A 19 13.53 -23.23 -14.93
C GLU A 19 12.21 -23.03 -14.18
N ASN A 20 11.37 -24.06 -14.08
CA ASN A 20 10.14 -24.01 -13.31
C ASN A 20 10.39 -23.87 -11.80
N ALA A 21 11.35 -24.61 -11.25
CA ALA A 21 11.76 -24.47 -9.85
C ALA A 21 12.32 -23.07 -9.55
N ALA A 22 13.15 -22.53 -10.46
CA ALA A 22 13.65 -21.16 -10.32
C ALA A 22 12.52 -20.11 -10.44
N ARG A 23 11.49 -20.37 -11.26
CA ARG A 23 10.31 -19.52 -11.37
C ARG A 23 9.49 -19.52 -10.08
N VAL A 24 9.19 -20.69 -9.53
CA VAL A 24 8.49 -20.83 -8.25
C VAL A 24 9.30 -20.19 -7.13
N PHE A 25 10.61 -20.39 -7.09
CA PHE A 25 11.49 -19.75 -6.12
C PHE A 25 11.51 -18.22 -6.25
N ARG A 26 11.55 -17.68 -7.48
CA ARG A 26 11.43 -16.23 -7.71
C ARG A 26 10.07 -15.69 -7.25
N MET A 27 8.98 -16.43 -7.48
CA MET A 27 7.66 -16.05 -7.00
C MET A 27 7.60 -16.10 -5.47
N ASN A 28 8.13 -17.15 -4.84
CA ASN A 28 8.22 -17.28 -3.39
C ASN A 28 9.20 -16.27 -2.75
N LEU A 29 10.20 -15.77 -3.47
CA LEU A 29 11.06 -14.67 -2.98
C LEU A 29 10.36 -13.31 -3.07
N LEU A 30 9.42 -13.15 -4.00
CA LEU A 30 8.55 -11.98 -4.06
C LEU A 30 7.44 -12.06 -3.00
N ASP A 31 7.00 -13.28 -2.65
CA ASP A 31 6.01 -13.57 -1.61
C ASP A 31 6.64 -13.51 -0.19
N GLU A 32 7.81 -14.14 -0.04
CA GLU A 32 8.74 -13.99 1.08
C GLU A 32 9.79 -12.93 0.75
N GLY A 33 9.31 -11.70 0.60
CA GLY A 33 10.16 -10.52 0.76
C GLY A 33 10.86 -10.53 2.13
N PRO A 34 11.69 -9.52 2.46
CA PRO A 34 12.37 -9.43 3.76
C PRO A 34 11.34 -9.30 4.91
N ALA A 35 10.77 -10.44 5.31
CA ALA A 35 9.63 -10.61 6.20
C ALA A 35 10.01 -10.51 7.67
N ALA A 36 10.86 -9.52 7.98
CA ALA A 36 11.16 -9.08 9.33
C ALA A 36 11.43 -7.56 9.41
N LEU A 37 11.07 -6.81 8.37
CA LEU A 37 10.89 -5.36 8.47
C LEU A 37 9.39 -5.13 8.63
N THR A 38 9.00 -4.68 9.82
CA THR A 38 7.63 -4.26 10.21
C THR A 38 6.78 -3.85 9.01
N THR A 39 5.86 -4.70 8.62
CA THR A 39 4.96 -4.44 7.49
C THR A 39 4.03 -3.30 7.88
N ILE A 40 4.32 -2.08 7.41
CA ILE A 40 3.50 -0.90 7.68
C ILE A 40 2.12 -1.13 7.06
N THR A 41 1.09 -1.15 7.89
CA THR A 41 -0.29 -1.26 7.44
C THR A 41 -0.83 0.11 7.01
N MET A 42 -1.92 0.10 6.24
CA MET A 42 -2.65 1.34 5.96
C MET A 42 -3.11 2.04 7.24
N GLY A 43 -3.45 1.28 8.30
CA GLY A 43 -3.78 1.84 9.60
C GLY A 43 -2.63 2.64 10.22
N ASP A 44 -1.42 2.08 10.18
CA ASP A 44 -0.21 2.73 10.70
C ASP A 44 0.12 3.99 9.89
N LEU A 45 0.03 3.91 8.55
CA LEU A 45 0.24 5.05 7.67
C LEU A 45 -0.78 6.17 7.93
N VAL A 46 -2.06 5.83 8.14
CA VAL A 46 -3.09 6.81 8.48
C VAL A 46 -2.82 7.47 9.83
N ALA A 47 -2.42 6.70 10.84
CA ALA A 47 -2.09 7.25 12.16
C ALA A 47 -0.93 8.25 12.06
N HIS A 48 0.16 7.87 11.40
CA HIS A 48 1.32 8.74 11.19
C HIS A 48 0.96 9.98 10.34
N PHE A 49 0.17 9.82 9.29
CA PHE A 49 -0.32 10.94 8.49
C PHE A 49 -1.15 11.93 9.32
N CYS A 50 -2.04 11.44 10.18
CA CYS A 50 -2.83 12.31 11.06
C CYS A 50 -1.94 13.10 12.01
N GLU A 51 -0.96 12.45 12.64
CA GLU A 51 -0.02 13.07 13.58
C GLU A 51 0.88 14.13 12.92
N HIS A 52 1.28 13.91 11.67
CA HIS A 52 2.25 14.78 11.00
C HIS A 52 1.61 15.84 10.09
N GLU A 53 0.53 15.51 9.38
CA GLU A 53 -0.04 16.32 8.30
C GLU A 53 -1.43 16.88 8.63
N LEU A 54 -2.18 16.24 9.54
CA LEU A 54 -3.50 16.71 9.98
C LEU A 54 -3.49 17.34 11.37
N VAL A 55 -2.31 17.56 11.95
CA VAL A 55 -2.15 18.33 13.18
C VAL A 55 -2.27 19.83 12.92
N ASP A 56 -2.73 20.57 13.93
CA ASP A 56 -2.82 22.02 13.83
C ASP A 56 -1.43 22.64 13.95
N ARG A 57 -1.00 23.33 12.90
CA ARG A 57 0.25 24.10 12.90
C ARG A 57 0.00 25.59 12.63
N GLY A 58 -1.23 26.06 12.84
CA GLY A 58 -1.61 27.44 12.50
C GLY A 58 -1.48 27.72 11.01
N GLU A 59 -0.91 28.88 10.65
CA GLU A 59 -0.80 29.35 9.26
C GLU A 59 0.17 28.52 8.40
N GLU A 60 1.13 27.82 9.00
CA GLU A 60 2.08 26.93 8.31
C GLU A 60 1.47 25.55 8.02
N GLY A 61 0.33 25.25 8.63
CA GLY A 61 -0.38 23.99 8.52
C GLY A 61 -1.47 23.98 7.44
N ARG A 62 -2.09 22.81 7.29
CA ARG A 62 -3.30 22.70 6.45
C ARG A 62 -4.45 23.44 7.14
N ALA A 63 -5.26 24.14 6.35
CA ALA A 63 -6.51 24.73 6.84
C ALA A 63 -7.39 23.68 7.54
N TYR A 64 -8.10 24.09 8.60
CA TYR A 64 -8.98 23.23 9.39
C TYR A 64 -9.92 22.39 8.53
N SER A 65 -10.60 23.01 7.56
CA SER A 65 -11.55 22.34 6.67
C SER A 65 -10.91 21.23 5.84
N THR A 66 -9.66 21.39 5.44
CA THR A 66 -8.91 20.36 4.72
C THR A 66 -8.56 19.19 5.64
N ARG A 67 -8.19 19.49 6.89
CA ARG A 67 -7.83 18.48 7.90
C ARG A 67 -9.02 17.62 8.27
N ASP A 68 -10.11 18.26 8.68
CA ASP A 68 -11.39 17.63 9.02
C ASP A 68 -11.91 16.78 7.84
N HIS A 69 -11.82 17.32 6.62
CA HIS A 69 -12.25 16.59 5.43
C HIS A 69 -11.41 15.33 5.17
N CYS A 70 -10.08 15.43 5.25
CA CYS A 70 -9.20 14.27 5.11
C CYS A 70 -9.50 13.22 6.18
N GLU A 71 -9.60 13.62 7.45
CA GLU A 71 -9.92 12.71 8.55
C GLU A 71 -11.25 12.00 8.35
N SER A 72 -12.30 12.74 7.96
CA SER A 72 -13.62 12.17 7.65
C SER A 72 -13.54 11.13 6.53
N VAL A 73 -12.80 11.43 5.45
CA VAL A 73 -12.61 10.50 4.32
C VAL A 73 -11.85 9.24 4.76
N LEU A 74 -10.77 9.39 5.53
CA LEU A 74 -9.95 8.29 6.01
C LEU A 74 -10.76 7.34 6.90
N ASN A 75 -11.50 7.89 7.87
CA ASN A 75 -12.32 7.11 8.80
C ASN A 75 -13.53 6.45 8.12
N THR A 76 -14.17 7.15 7.18
CA THR A 76 -15.41 6.67 6.56
C THR A 76 -15.18 5.65 5.45
N TRP A 77 -14.10 5.81 4.67
CA TRP A 77 -13.90 5.04 3.43
C TRP A 77 -12.65 4.18 3.44
N VAL A 78 -11.51 4.72 3.90
CA VAL A 78 -10.21 4.07 3.76
C VAL A 78 -10.00 3.00 4.83
N LEU A 79 -10.11 3.38 6.10
CA LEU A 79 -9.88 2.48 7.24
C LEU A 79 -10.82 1.27 7.27
N PRO A 80 -12.14 1.39 6.99
CA PRO A 80 -13.02 0.22 6.99
C PRO A 80 -12.60 -0.86 5.99
N ARG A 81 -11.93 -0.47 4.90
CA ARG A 81 -11.51 -1.39 3.84
C ARG A 81 -10.08 -1.89 4.01
N TRP A 82 -9.15 -1.01 4.33
CA TRP A 82 -7.71 -1.30 4.19
C TRP A 82 -6.93 -1.23 5.49
N ARG A 83 -7.52 -0.88 6.64
CA ARG A 83 -6.79 -0.69 7.91
C ARG A 83 -5.72 -1.76 8.19
N ARG A 84 -6.02 -3.03 7.93
CA ARG A 84 -5.13 -4.17 8.23
C ARG A 84 -4.29 -4.63 7.03
N THR A 85 -4.46 -4.02 5.87
CA THR A 85 -3.74 -4.36 4.64
C THR A 85 -2.38 -3.66 4.63
N SER A 86 -1.33 -4.36 4.20
CA SER A 86 -0.01 -3.77 3.99
C SER A 86 -0.08 -2.73 2.88
N ILE A 87 0.60 -1.59 3.05
CA ILE A 87 0.64 -0.55 2.02
C ILE A 87 1.23 -1.07 0.69
N ASN A 88 2.12 -2.06 0.75
CA ASN A 88 2.75 -2.68 -0.42
C ASN A 88 1.81 -3.62 -1.20
N GLU A 89 0.73 -4.07 -0.57
CA GLU A 89 -0.26 -4.96 -1.20
C GLU A 89 -1.37 -4.17 -1.92
N ILE A 90 -1.50 -2.87 -1.63
CA ILE A 90 -2.56 -2.03 -2.20
C ILE A 90 -2.14 -1.51 -3.57
N ARG A 91 -2.53 -2.24 -4.61
CA ARG A 91 -2.27 -1.86 -6.00
C ARG A 91 -3.19 -0.71 -6.44
N THR A 92 -2.66 0.20 -7.25
CA THR A 92 -3.42 1.34 -7.83
C THR A 92 -4.70 0.88 -8.54
N VAL A 93 -4.63 -0.21 -9.30
CA VAL A 93 -5.80 -0.77 -10.02
C VAL A 93 -6.92 -1.17 -9.04
N ALA A 94 -6.58 -1.77 -7.91
CA ALA A 94 -7.55 -2.15 -6.89
C ALA A 94 -8.23 -0.93 -6.24
N VAL A 95 -7.49 0.19 -6.09
CA VAL A 95 -8.05 1.47 -5.61
C VAL A 95 -9.02 2.03 -6.65
N GLU A 96 -8.67 2.02 -7.93
CA GLU A 96 -9.52 2.55 -8.99
C GLU A 96 -10.82 1.75 -9.17
N GLU A 97 -10.73 0.42 -9.14
CA GLU A 97 -11.89 -0.47 -9.19
C GLU A 97 -12.83 -0.25 -8.00
N TRP A 98 -12.27 -0.11 -6.80
CA TRP A 98 -13.04 0.23 -5.62
C TRP A 98 -13.73 1.60 -5.75
N LEU A 99 -13.02 2.63 -6.23
CA LEU A 99 -13.63 3.95 -6.47
C LEU A 99 -14.76 3.88 -7.51
N ARG A 100 -14.62 3.02 -8.54
CA ARG A 100 -15.70 2.77 -9.51
C ARG A 100 -16.92 2.15 -8.85
N SER A 101 -16.75 1.19 -7.93
CA SER A 101 -17.86 0.49 -7.28
C SER A 101 -18.65 1.32 -6.26
N ILE A 102 -18.08 2.40 -5.71
CA ILE A 102 -18.80 3.28 -4.78
C ILE A 102 -19.99 3.97 -5.46
N LEU A 103 -21.21 3.84 -4.94
CA LEU A 103 -22.41 4.53 -5.45
C LEU A 103 -22.54 5.96 -4.89
N ARG A 104 -21.58 6.83 -5.21
CA ARG A 104 -21.56 8.24 -4.80
C ARG A 104 -21.25 9.17 -5.96
N ALA A 105 -21.57 10.45 -5.79
CA ALA A 105 -21.28 11.48 -6.77
C ALA A 105 -19.79 11.56 -7.12
N LYS A 106 -19.48 11.99 -8.36
CA LYS A 106 -18.10 12.10 -8.87
C LYS A 106 -17.21 12.96 -7.95
N GLY A 107 -17.77 14.04 -7.38
CA GLY A 107 -17.06 14.91 -6.43
C GLY A 107 -16.61 14.18 -5.17
N THR A 108 -17.46 13.32 -4.59
CA THR A 108 -17.10 12.50 -3.42
C THR A 108 -15.99 11.50 -3.77
N LYS A 109 -16.10 10.83 -4.92
CA LYS A 109 -15.04 9.91 -5.39
C LYS A 109 -13.71 10.64 -5.62
N ALA A 110 -13.75 11.86 -6.15
CA ALA A 110 -12.58 12.71 -6.33
C ALA A 110 -11.91 13.06 -5.00
N LYS A 111 -12.70 13.42 -3.99
CA LYS A 111 -12.22 13.68 -2.63
C LYS A 111 -11.53 12.47 -1.99
N ILE A 112 -12.12 11.28 -2.13
CA ILE A 112 -11.51 10.02 -1.66
C ILE A 112 -10.17 9.78 -2.36
N ARG A 113 -10.14 9.90 -3.70
CA ARG A 113 -8.91 9.73 -4.48
C ARG A 113 -7.82 10.70 -4.06
N ASN A 114 -8.14 11.99 -3.93
CA ASN A 114 -7.17 13.02 -3.56
C ASN A 114 -6.57 12.77 -2.17
N THR A 115 -7.40 12.29 -1.22
CA THR A 115 -6.93 11.92 0.12
C THR A 115 -6.01 10.70 0.05
N MET A 116 -6.35 9.67 -0.72
CA MET A 116 -5.47 8.51 -0.95
C MET A 116 -4.15 8.92 -1.60
N SER A 117 -4.17 9.81 -2.59
CA SER A 117 -2.97 10.34 -3.22
C SER A 117 -2.09 11.09 -2.22
N ALA A 118 -2.66 11.95 -1.37
CA ALA A 118 -1.92 12.65 -0.33
C ALA A 118 -1.28 11.68 0.67
N LEU A 119 -2.01 10.63 1.05
CA LEU A 119 -1.55 9.59 1.97
C LEU A 119 -0.37 8.79 1.41
N PHE A 120 -0.45 8.34 0.15
CA PHE A 120 0.65 7.62 -0.49
C PHE A 120 1.86 8.53 -0.77
N ASN A 121 1.64 9.80 -1.13
CA ASN A 121 2.73 10.77 -1.24
C ASN A 121 3.41 11.06 0.10
N HIS A 122 2.68 10.98 1.21
CA HIS A 122 3.28 11.03 2.54
C HIS A 122 4.08 9.76 2.84
N ALA A 123 3.56 8.57 2.50
CA ALA A 123 4.29 7.31 2.66
C ALA A 123 5.63 7.26 1.91
N ILE A 124 5.73 7.91 0.74
CA ILE A 124 6.98 7.98 -0.04
C ILE A 124 8.04 8.86 0.65
N ARG A 125 7.60 9.84 1.47
CA ARG A 125 8.48 10.76 2.20
C ARG A 125 8.82 10.26 3.61
N TRP A 126 8.11 9.24 4.08
CA TRP A 126 8.31 8.57 5.36
C TRP A 126 9.36 7.47 5.21
#